data_AF-A0A6P1AFB2-F1
#
_entry.id   AF-A0A6P1AFB2-F1
#
_cell.length_a   1.000
_cell.length_b   1.000
_cell.length_c   1.000
_cell.angle_alpha   90.00
_cell.angle_beta   90.00
_cell.angle_gamma   90.00
#
_symmetry.space_group_name_H-M   'P 1'
#
loop_
_entity.id
_entity.type
_entity.pdbx_description
1 polymer ?
#
loop_
_entity_poly.entity_id
_entity_poly.type
_entity_poly.pdbx_seq_one_letter_code
_entity_poly.pdbx_strand_id
1 'polypeptide(L)'
;EVAIAIATSLMWGAESALRFTGDFSSSQFQDVVRPSMMPPNAPSGLSGQFSMDHLYLVKLLSKLKPMLANLNHSLMTQHQQFTKAFEATYEAHKFVCGKFVGINSQSLRMNSSSKKSAVDVLNDLKFLRLKNLKN
;
A
#
# COMPACT_ATOMS: atom_id res chain seq x y z
N GLU A 1 -18.63 -3.48 -15.30
CA GLU A 1 -19.23 -3.60 -13.96
C GLU A 1 -18.48 -4.58 -13.05
N VAL A 2 -18.28 -5.84 -13.47
CA VAL A 2 -17.61 -6.87 -12.64
C VAL A 2 -16.17 -6.52 -12.24
N ALA A 3 -15.36 -5.96 -13.15
CA ALA A 3 -13.94 -5.72 -12.89
C ALA A 3 -13.65 -4.74 -11.74
N ILE A 4 -14.41 -3.63 -11.63
CA ILE A 4 -14.22 -2.65 -10.55
C ILE A 4 -14.70 -3.19 -9.20
N ALA A 5 -15.73 -4.03 -9.19
CA ALA A 5 -16.17 -4.73 -7.99
C ALA A 5 -15.09 -5.71 -7.50
N ILE A 6 -14.51 -6.52 -8.41
CA ILE A 6 -13.40 -7.42 -8.07
C ILE A 6 -12.20 -6.63 -7.53
N ALA A 7 -11.81 -5.54 -8.20
CA ALA A 7 -10.73 -4.69 -7.74
C ALA A 7 -11.01 -4.12 -6.34
N THR A 8 -12.25 -3.73 -6.06
CA THR A 8 -12.68 -3.25 -4.73
C THR A 8 -12.53 -4.34 -3.67
N SER A 9 -12.98 -5.57 -3.95
CA SER A 9 -12.81 -6.71 -3.03
C SER A 9 -11.33 -7.02 -2.77
N LEU A 10 -10.49 -6.95 -3.80
CA LEU A 10 -9.04 -7.16 -3.65
C LEU A 10 -8.40 -6.07 -2.77
N MET A 11 -8.81 -4.81 -2.92
CA MET A 11 -8.31 -3.73 -2.06
C MET A 11 -8.74 -3.95 -0.59
N TRP A 12 -9.99 -4.35 -0.34
CA TRP A 12 -10.41 -4.70 1.03
C TRP A 12 -9.64 -5.89 1.60
N GLY A 13 -9.38 -6.92 0.79
CA GLY A 13 -8.54 -8.04 1.22
C GLY A 13 -7.12 -7.61 1.58
N ALA A 14 -6.51 -6.73 0.77
CA ALA A 14 -5.19 -6.17 1.06
C ALA A 14 -5.17 -5.33 2.34
N GLU A 15 -6.19 -4.50 2.55
CA GLU A 15 -6.39 -3.72 3.77
C GLU A 15 -6.47 -4.61 5.01
N SER A 16 -7.28 -5.66 4.95
CA SER A 16 -7.47 -6.59 6.07
C SER A 16 -6.20 -7.37 6.36
N ALA A 17 -5.47 -7.82 5.32
CA ALA A 17 -4.18 -8.48 5.50
C ALA A 17 -3.13 -7.58 6.17
N LEU A 18 -3.09 -6.29 5.80
CA LEU A 18 -2.21 -5.31 6.43
C LEU A 18 -2.56 -5.09 7.91
N ARG A 19 -3.87 -4.99 8.22
CA ARG A 19 -4.32 -4.88 9.62
C ARG A 19 -3.99 -6.12 10.43
N PHE A 20 -4.26 -7.30 9.90
CA PHE A 20 -3.95 -8.58 10.54
C PHE A 20 -2.45 -8.73 10.78
N THR A 21 -1.60 -8.29 9.85
CA THR A 21 -0.15 -8.20 10.07
C THR A 21 0.18 -7.29 11.26
N GLY A 22 -0.62 -6.26 11.49
CA GLY A 22 -0.51 -5.40 12.66
C GLY A 22 -0.81 -6.08 13.99
N ASP A 23 -1.31 -7.32 14.04
CA ASP A 23 -1.57 -8.04 15.30
C ASP A 23 -0.29 -8.64 15.90
N PHE A 24 0.79 -8.79 15.11
CA PHE A 24 2.08 -9.22 15.64
C PHE A 24 2.62 -8.21 16.68
N SER A 25 3.21 -8.73 17.76
CA SER A 25 4.02 -7.92 18.66
C SER A 25 5.31 -7.48 17.97
N SER A 26 5.95 -6.43 18.51
CA SER A 26 7.26 -6.00 18.00
C SER A 26 8.32 -7.10 18.11
N SER A 27 8.28 -7.92 19.17
CA SER A 27 9.19 -9.06 19.33
C SER A 27 8.91 -10.16 18.30
N GLN A 28 7.66 -10.56 18.09
CA GLN A 28 7.31 -11.54 17.06
C GLN A 28 7.76 -11.07 15.66
N PHE A 29 7.62 -9.77 15.38
CA PHE A 29 8.13 -9.22 14.13
C PHE A 29 9.66 -9.30 14.03
N GLN A 30 10.40 -8.87 15.06
CA GLN A 30 11.87 -8.84 15.01
C GLN A 30 12.52 -10.24 15.10
N ASP A 31 11.91 -11.14 15.86
CA ASP A 31 12.52 -12.43 16.20
C ASP A 31 12.06 -13.57 15.27
N VAL A 32 10.90 -13.42 14.61
CA VAL A 32 10.32 -14.47 13.74
C VAL A 32 10.12 -13.97 12.31
N VAL A 33 9.35 -12.89 12.12
CA VAL A 33 8.95 -12.44 10.77
C VAL A 33 10.13 -11.82 10.00
N ARG A 34 10.89 -10.92 10.61
CA ARG A 34 12.00 -10.25 9.94
C ARG A 34 13.11 -11.23 9.57
N PRO A 35 13.53 -12.19 10.43
CA PRO A 35 14.51 -13.20 10.08
C PRO A 35 14.04 -14.14 8.96
N SER A 36 12.75 -14.47 8.89
CA SER A 36 12.22 -15.27 7.77
C SER A 36 12.27 -14.53 6.43
N MET A 37 12.38 -13.20 6.44
CA MET A 37 12.55 -12.35 5.26
C MET A 37 14.03 -11.99 4.97
N MET A 38 14.97 -12.70 5.57
CA MET A 38 16.42 -12.52 5.39
C MET A 38 17.09 -13.84 4.97
N PRO A 39 18.37 -13.82 4.52
CA PRO A 39 19.09 -15.04 4.20
C PRO A 39 19.15 -16.01 5.39
N PRO A 40 19.09 -17.34 5.17
CA PRO A 40 19.05 -18.04 3.87
C PRO A 40 17.65 -18.15 3.23
N ASN A 41 16.59 -17.77 3.95
CA ASN A 41 15.21 -17.98 3.51
C ASN A 41 14.76 -17.00 2.41
N ALA A 42 15.40 -15.82 2.35
CA ALA A 42 15.13 -14.80 1.35
C ALA A 42 16.42 -14.03 0.97
N PRO A 43 16.46 -13.38 -0.20
CA PRO A 43 17.58 -12.52 -0.57
C PRO A 43 17.81 -11.39 0.45
N SER A 44 19.07 -11.03 0.66
CA SER A 44 19.41 -9.88 1.51
C SER A 44 18.75 -8.60 0.97
N GLY A 45 18.24 -7.78 1.87
CA GLY A 45 17.57 -6.53 1.51
C GLY A 45 16.16 -6.71 0.95
N LEU A 46 15.56 -7.90 1.05
CA LEU A 46 14.16 -8.10 0.69
C LEU A 46 13.27 -7.11 1.46
N SER A 47 12.50 -6.35 0.69
CA SER A 47 11.46 -5.45 1.15
C SER A 47 10.24 -5.67 0.28
N GLY A 48 9.04 -5.63 0.87
CA GLY A 48 7.78 -5.74 0.12
C GLY A 48 7.67 -4.70 -1.00
N GLN A 49 8.38 -3.57 -0.88
CA GLN A 49 8.50 -2.55 -1.92
C GLN A 49 9.13 -3.07 -3.23
N PHE A 50 10.04 -4.05 -3.14
CA PHE A 50 10.77 -4.62 -4.27
C PHE A 50 10.12 -5.90 -4.81
N SER A 51 8.99 -6.33 -4.25
CA SER A 51 8.22 -7.43 -4.85
C SER A 51 7.74 -7.04 -6.25
N MET A 52 7.90 -7.95 -7.21
CA MET A 52 7.44 -7.77 -8.59
C MET A 52 5.93 -7.49 -8.65
N ASP A 53 5.14 -8.13 -7.79
CA ASP A 53 3.69 -7.93 -7.73
C ASP A 53 3.34 -6.52 -7.26
N HIS A 54 4.05 -6.02 -6.24
CA HIS A 54 3.86 -4.66 -5.75
C HIS A 54 4.23 -3.63 -6.81
N LEU A 55 5.37 -3.82 -7.51
CA LEU A 55 5.79 -2.95 -8.60
C LEU A 55 4.76 -2.95 -9.74
N TYR A 56 4.24 -4.12 -10.10
CA TYR A 56 3.22 -4.26 -11.13
C TYR A 56 1.91 -3.58 -10.73
N LEU A 57 1.41 -3.80 -9.51
CA LEU A 57 0.22 -3.17 -8.98
C LEU A 57 0.32 -1.64 -9.04
N VAL A 58 1.43 -1.08 -8.53
CA VAL A 58 1.66 0.37 -8.54
C VAL A 58 1.69 0.93 -9.97
N LYS A 59 2.34 0.23 -10.90
CA LYS A 59 2.39 0.63 -12.31
C LYS A 59 1.00 0.58 -12.95
N LEU A 60 0.23 -0.46 -12.67
CA LEU A 60 -1.13 -0.63 -13.17
C LEU A 60 -2.05 0.49 -12.67
N LEU A 61 -2.03 0.79 -11.37
CA LEU A 61 -2.81 1.88 -10.78
C LEU A 61 -2.49 3.24 -11.43
N SER A 62 -1.23 3.52 -11.72
CA SER A 62 -0.84 4.74 -12.46
C SER A 62 -1.39 4.78 -13.88
N LYS A 63 -1.44 3.63 -14.58
CA LYS A 63 -1.98 3.53 -15.94
C LYS A 63 -3.50 3.63 -15.99
N LEU A 64 -4.20 3.17 -14.95
CA LEU A 64 -5.66 3.21 -14.87
C LEU A 64 -6.19 4.62 -14.59
N LYS A 65 -5.35 5.55 -14.13
CA LYS A 65 -5.75 6.92 -13.79
C LYS A 65 -6.62 7.62 -14.86
N PRO A 66 -6.24 7.69 -16.14
CA PRO A 66 -7.07 8.37 -17.15
C PRO A 66 -8.42 7.67 -17.40
N MET A 67 -8.47 6.34 -17.19
CA MET A 67 -9.70 5.57 -17.36
C MET A 67 -10.66 5.81 -16.20
N LEU A 68 -10.14 5.91 -14.97
CA LEU A 68 -10.96 6.16 -13.79
C LEU A 68 -11.52 7.59 -13.77
N ALA A 69 -10.80 8.56 -14.32
CA ALA A 69 -11.27 9.94 -14.47
C ALA A 69 -12.42 10.12 -15.48
N ASN A 70 -12.56 9.19 -16.44
CA ASN A 70 -13.60 9.25 -17.48
C ASN A 70 -14.62 8.10 -17.34
N LEU A 71 -14.89 7.68 -16.10
CA LEU A 71 -15.81 6.58 -15.82
C LEU A 71 -17.24 6.94 -16.20
N ASN A 72 -17.95 6.00 -16.80
CA ASN A 72 -19.37 6.13 -17.09
C ASN A 72 -20.16 6.39 -15.79
N HIS A 73 -21.13 7.30 -15.84
CA HIS A 73 -21.96 7.68 -14.69
C HIS A 73 -22.62 6.48 -13.99
N SER A 74 -22.99 5.44 -14.74
CA SER A 74 -23.55 4.18 -14.20
C SER A 74 -22.61 3.43 -13.23
N LEU A 75 -21.30 3.71 -13.27
CA LEU A 75 -20.28 3.07 -12.45
C LEU A 75 -19.82 3.93 -11.26
N MET A 76 -20.45 5.09 -11.04
CA MET A 76 -20.01 6.04 -10.00
C MET A 76 -20.09 5.46 -8.59
N THR A 77 -21.12 4.66 -8.29
CA THR A 77 -21.24 4.01 -6.97
C THR A 77 -20.09 3.03 -6.73
N GLN A 78 -19.78 2.18 -7.71
CA GLN A 78 -18.68 1.21 -7.62
C GLN A 78 -17.34 1.93 -7.55
N HIS A 79 -17.19 3.04 -8.26
CA HIS A 79 -16.00 3.88 -8.21
C HIS A 79 -15.77 4.50 -6.82
N GLN A 80 -16.83 4.98 -6.16
CA GLN A 80 -16.77 5.47 -4.79
C GLN A 80 -16.40 4.36 -3.81
N GLN A 81 -16.95 3.15 -3.97
CA GLN A 81 -16.59 2.00 -3.15
C GLN A 81 -15.12 1.62 -3.33
N PHE A 82 -14.63 1.57 -4.57
CA PHE A 82 -13.22 1.34 -4.86
C PHE A 82 -12.32 2.39 -4.20
N THR A 83 -12.68 3.68 -4.33
CA THR A 83 -11.92 4.79 -3.75
C THR A 83 -11.82 4.67 -2.22
N LYS A 84 -12.91 4.26 -1.55
CA LYS A 84 -12.92 4.02 -0.10
C LYS A 84 -12.00 2.86 0.29
N ALA A 85 -12.09 1.73 -0.42
CA ALA A 85 -11.23 0.57 -0.17
C ALA A 85 -9.75 0.91 -0.39
N PHE A 86 -9.47 1.71 -1.43
CA PHE A 86 -8.14 2.18 -1.76
C PHE A 86 -7.55 3.09 -0.68
N GLU A 87 -8.34 4.06 -0.19
CA GLU A 87 -7.96 4.92 0.94
C GLU A 87 -7.69 4.10 2.21
N ALA A 88 -8.58 3.16 2.54
CA ALA A 88 -8.42 2.30 3.72
C ALA A 88 -7.14 1.45 3.66
N THR A 89 -6.81 0.91 2.49
CA THR A 89 -5.57 0.15 2.27
C THR A 89 -4.33 1.00 2.56
N TYR A 90 -4.34 2.27 2.17
CA TYR A 90 -3.25 3.20 2.47
C TYR A 90 -3.11 3.47 3.97
N GLU A 91 -4.22 3.63 4.68
CA GLU A 91 -4.19 3.81 6.13
C GLU A 91 -3.68 2.56 6.85
N ALA A 92 -4.11 1.37 6.44
CA ALA A 92 -3.58 0.12 6.97
C ALA A 92 -2.08 -0.05 6.69
N HIS A 93 -1.61 0.35 5.50
CA HIS A 93 -0.18 0.32 5.17
C HIS A 93 0.64 1.30 6.03
N LYS A 94 0.16 2.53 6.20
CA LYS A 94 0.80 3.51 7.10
C LYS A 94 0.90 2.99 8.53
N PHE A 95 -0.18 2.40 9.03
CA PHE A 95 -0.24 1.80 10.36
C PHE A 95 0.81 0.71 10.55
N VAL A 96 0.85 -0.29 9.66
CA VAL A 96 1.78 -1.42 9.80
C VAL A 96 3.24 -0.98 9.62
N CYS A 97 3.49 -0.04 8.70
CA CYS A 97 4.82 0.52 8.48
C CYS A 97 5.30 1.30 9.70
N GLY A 98 4.45 2.17 10.27
CA GLY A 98 4.76 2.93 11.48
C GLY A 98 5.00 2.03 12.69
N LYS A 99 4.22 0.94 12.83
CA LYS A 99 4.35 -0.01 13.93
C LYS A 99 5.69 -0.76 13.91
N PHE A 100 6.12 -1.29 12.76
CA PHE A 100 7.28 -2.18 12.70
C PHE A 100 8.58 -1.52 12.28
N VAL A 101 8.51 -0.49 11.43
CA VAL A 101 9.71 0.23 10.96
C VAL A 101 9.94 1.47 11.82
N GLY A 102 8.89 2.02 12.45
CA GLY A 102 8.93 3.24 13.23
C GLY A 102 8.44 4.45 12.43
N ILE A 103 7.70 5.34 13.09
CA ILE A 103 7.05 6.50 12.45
C ILE A 103 8.03 7.50 11.82
N ASN A 104 9.26 7.56 12.32
CA ASN A 104 10.30 8.51 11.86
C ASN A 104 11.35 7.85 10.97
N SER A 105 11.23 6.55 10.72
CA SER A 105 12.23 5.81 9.97
C SER A 105 12.18 6.18 8.50
N GLN A 106 13.36 6.33 7.91
CA GLN A 106 13.50 6.80 6.54
C GLN A 106 12.90 5.82 5.53
N SER A 107 12.25 6.36 4.49
CA SER A 107 11.76 5.55 3.38
C SER A 107 12.91 4.96 2.54
N LEU A 108 12.83 3.66 2.23
CA LEU A 108 13.72 2.99 1.27
C LEU A 108 13.64 3.57 -0.15
N ARG A 109 12.62 4.38 -0.46
CA ARG A 109 12.47 5.04 -1.77
C ARG A 109 13.19 6.38 -1.86
N MET A 110 13.67 6.91 -0.73
CA MET A 110 14.26 8.24 -0.64
C MET A 110 15.77 8.14 -0.51
N ASN A 111 16.49 9.12 -1.06
CA ASN A 111 17.92 9.26 -0.83
C ASN A 111 18.21 9.51 0.67
N SER A 112 19.42 9.15 1.11
CA SER A 112 19.93 9.35 2.49
C SER A 112 19.86 10.81 2.99
N SER A 113 19.72 11.78 2.09
CA SER A 113 19.56 13.20 2.43
C SER A 113 18.11 13.63 2.70
N SER A 114 17.12 12.77 2.44
CA SER A 114 15.70 13.09 2.66
C SER A 114 15.31 12.95 4.12
N LYS A 115 14.69 14.00 4.67
CA LYS A 115 14.16 14.00 6.05
C LYS A 115 12.78 13.35 6.18
N LYS A 116 12.17 12.87 5.09
CA LYS A 116 10.82 12.30 5.12
C LYS A 116 10.83 10.85 5.60
N SER A 117 9.97 10.55 6.56
CA SER A 117 9.75 9.19 7.01
C SER A 117 9.05 8.33 5.95
N ALA A 118 9.09 7.02 6.11
CA ALA A 118 8.32 6.09 5.28
C ALA A 118 6.80 6.37 5.38
N VAL A 119 6.30 6.74 6.56
CA VAL A 119 4.89 7.07 6.78
C VAL A 119 4.51 8.37 6.06
N ASP A 120 5.39 9.39 6.06
CA ASP A 120 5.15 10.65 5.34
C ASP A 120 5.08 10.40 3.83
N VAL A 121 6.01 9.60 3.29
CA VAL A 121 6.01 9.24 1.87
C VAL A 121 4.72 8.50 1.50
N LEU A 122 4.25 7.58 2.34
CA LEU A 122 2.98 6.88 2.12
C LEU A 122 1.79 7.85 2.17
N ASN A 123 1.82 8.83 3.07
CA ASN A 123 0.79 9.85 3.19
C ASN A 123 0.72 10.73 1.94
N ASP A 124 1.86 11.22 1.45
CA ASP A 124 1.95 12.00 0.20
C ASP A 124 1.42 11.20 -0.99
N LEU A 125 1.82 9.92 -1.11
CA LEU A 125 1.34 9.03 -2.16
C LEU A 125 -0.17 8.80 -2.07
N LYS A 126 -0.73 8.66 -0.86
CA LYS A 126 -2.18 8.55 -0.63
C LYS A 126 -2.88 9.79 -1.19
N PHE A 127 -2.48 10.98 -0.77
CA PHE A 127 -3.10 12.22 -1.21
C PHE A 127 -3.04 12.40 -2.72
N LEU A 128 -1.86 12.21 -3.32
CA LEU A 128 -1.67 12.35 -4.76
C LEU A 128 -2.54 11.37 -5.55
N ARG A 129 -2.66 10.11 -5.09
CA ARG A 129 -3.43 9.08 -5.79
C ARG A 129 -4.94 9.25 -5.58
N LEU A 130 -5.40 9.59 -4.38
CA LEU A 130 -6.82 9.85 -4.12
C LEU A 130 -7.33 11.07 -4.87
N LYS A 131 -6.52 12.14 -4.99
CA LYS A 131 -6.89 13.30 -5.81
C LYS A 131 -7.18 12.88 -7.26
N ASN A 132 -6.42 11.91 -7.78
CA ASN A 132 -6.59 11.42 -9.14
C ASN A 132 -7.74 10.43 -9.31
N LEU A 133 -8.35 9.95 -8.20
CA LEU A 133 -9.51 9.06 -8.19
C LEU A 133 -10.82 9.79 -7.88
N LYS A 134 -10.76 11.03 -7.41
CA LYS A 134 -11.95 11.83 -7.07
C LYS A 134 -12.28 12.90 -8.13
N ASN A 135 -11.39 13.06 -9.12
CA ASN A 135 -11.56 13.92 -10.29
C ASN A 135 -12.04 13.11 -11.49
#